data_AF-A0A258AL98-F1
#
_entry.id   AF-A0A258AL98-F1
#
_cell.length_a   1.000
_cell.length_b   1.000
_cell.length_c   1.000
_cell.angle_alpha   90.00
_cell.angle_beta   90.00
_cell.angle_gamma   90.00
#
_symmetry.space_group_name_H-M   'P 1'
#
loop_
_entity.id
_entity.type
_entity.pdbx_description
1 polymer ?
#
loop_
_entity_poly.entity_id
_entity_poly.type
_entity_poly.pdbx_seq_one_letter_code
_entity_poly.pdbx_strand_id
1 'polypeptide(L)'
;MSEASPLDTSTPWYACQRCGNCCRWPGDVRVTDDETTRIAAYLDMPRIEFIEQCTRLNANRTGLSIIDKPNGECLFLEGVNVCRIQPVKPVQCEGFPNTWNFPGWREKCEAVEAPRPADHVGFAQHDLVHLRADDSEFVIVLGLAILAVVGLGFARHQIPVALRSVSLNQPSVSGEIHNGLHRR
;
A
#
# COMPACT_ATOMS: atom_id res chain seq x y z
N MET A 1 -0.11 20.20 -45.32
CA MET A 1 -0.87 19.39 -44.34
C MET A 1 -0.25 18.02 -44.37
N SER A 2 0.61 17.73 -43.41
CA SER A 2 1.31 16.44 -43.28
C SER A 2 1.42 16.17 -41.79
N GLU A 3 0.39 15.54 -41.22
CA GLU A 3 0.37 15.08 -39.83
C GLU A 3 1.37 13.94 -39.66
N ALA A 4 2.50 14.21 -39.00
CA ALA A 4 3.39 13.18 -38.48
C ALA A 4 2.87 12.72 -37.10
N SER A 5 2.77 11.39 -36.96
CA SER A 5 2.10 10.63 -35.89
C SER A 5 2.79 10.74 -34.50
N PRO A 6 2.04 10.71 -33.37
CA PRO A 6 2.47 11.24 -32.07
C PRO A 6 3.17 10.22 -31.15
N LEU A 7 4.16 9.47 -31.63
CA LEU A 7 4.95 8.60 -30.75
C LEU A 7 6.43 8.64 -31.14
N ASP A 8 7.25 9.23 -30.27
CA ASP A 8 8.70 9.10 -30.32
C ASP A 8 9.09 7.61 -30.12
N THR A 9 9.43 6.96 -31.23
CA THR A 9 9.86 5.56 -31.33
C THR A 9 11.36 5.37 -31.08
N SER A 10 12.08 6.37 -30.59
CA SER A 10 13.56 6.31 -30.49
C SER A 10 14.09 5.36 -29.41
N THR A 11 13.32 5.10 -28.35
CA THR A 11 13.72 4.17 -27.27
C THR A 11 13.03 2.82 -27.42
N PRO A 12 13.78 1.70 -27.55
CA PRO A 12 13.21 0.36 -27.62
C PRO A 12 12.36 0.04 -26.38
N TRP A 13 11.22 -0.62 -26.61
CA TRP A 13 10.43 -1.19 -25.53
C TRP A 13 10.80 -2.66 -25.34
N TYR A 14 10.76 -3.12 -24.09
CA TYR A 14 11.16 -4.47 -23.71
C TYR A 14 10.00 -5.25 -23.07
N ALA A 15 9.71 -6.41 -23.64
CA ALA A 15 8.73 -7.35 -23.12
C ALA A 15 9.33 -8.19 -21.98
N CYS A 16 8.79 -8.05 -20.77
CA CYS A 16 9.17 -8.87 -19.63
C CYS A 16 8.89 -10.35 -19.88
N GLN A 17 9.92 -11.19 -19.84
CA GLN A 17 9.82 -12.65 -20.02
C GLN A 17 9.49 -13.41 -18.72
N ARG A 18 9.19 -12.70 -17.63
CA ARG A 18 8.96 -13.30 -16.29
C ARG A 18 10.12 -14.20 -15.83
N CYS A 19 11.35 -13.83 -16.14
CA CYS A 19 12.56 -14.56 -15.76
C CYS A 19 12.88 -14.51 -14.26
N GLY A 20 12.26 -13.60 -13.49
CA GLY A 20 12.49 -13.47 -12.04
C GLY A 20 13.83 -12.85 -11.63
N ASN A 21 14.77 -12.64 -12.57
CA ASN A 21 16.13 -12.18 -12.26
C ASN A 21 16.19 -10.79 -11.60
N CYS A 22 15.21 -9.91 -11.83
CA CYS A 22 15.11 -8.62 -11.15
C CYS A 22 14.83 -8.74 -9.63
N CYS A 23 14.35 -9.90 -9.17
CA CYS A 23 14.04 -10.18 -7.77
C CYS A 23 15.15 -10.97 -7.05
N ARG A 24 16.25 -11.34 -7.72
CA ARG A 24 17.24 -12.31 -7.19
C ARG A 24 18.48 -11.72 -6.54
N TRP A 25 18.53 -10.40 -6.42
CA TRP A 25 19.68 -9.72 -5.85
C TRP A 25 19.20 -8.58 -4.96
N PRO A 26 19.98 -8.22 -3.92
CA PRO A 26 19.57 -7.20 -2.96
C PRO A 26 19.31 -5.86 -3.64
N GLY A 27 18.20 -5.21 -3.31
CA GLY A 27 17.82 -3.95 -3.94
C GLY A 27 16.98 -3.04 -3.05
N ASP A 28 16.94 -1.77 -3.40
CA ASP A 28 15.98 -0.81 -2.82
C ASP A 28 14.72 -0.76 -3.69
N VAL A 29 13.81 -1.70 -3.47
CA VAL A 29 12.46 -1.65 -4.05
C VAL A 29 11.61 -0.71 -3.20
N ARG A 30 11.53 0.56 -3.61
CA ARG A 30 10.86 1.61 -2.87
C ARG A 30 9.35 1.42 -2.94
N VAL A 31 8.68 1.68 -1.82
CA VAL A 31 7.21 1.66 -1.72
C VAL A 31 6.70 2.97 -1.14
N THR A 32 5.62 3.46 -1.73
CA THR A 32 4.84 4.63 -1.29
C THR A 32 3.78 4.23 -0.26
N ASP A 33 3.15 5.24 0.36
CA ASP A 33 2.06 5.01 1.31
C ASP A 33 0.89 4.24 0.66
N ASP A 34 0.49 4.62 -0.55
CA ASP A 34 -0.56 3.96 -1.31
C ASP A 34 -0.18 2.52 -1.68
N GLU A 35 1.06 2.29 -2.13
CA GLU A 35 1.54 0.94 -2.44
C GLU A 35 1.56 0.05 -1.20
N THR A 36 2.02 0.55 -0.05
CA THR A 36 2.01 -0.22 1.20
C THR A 36 0.58 -0.62 1.59
N THR A 37 -0.39 0.27 1.41
CA THR A 37 -1.81 0.00 1.67
C THR A 37 -2.36 -1.07 0.73
N ARG A 38 -2.14 -0.92 -0.58
CA ARG A 38 -2.64 -1.87 -1.59
C ARG A 38 -2.02 -3.26 -1.44
N ILE A 39 -0.71 -3.33 -1.19
CA ILE A 39 0.00 -4.60 -1.04
C ILE A 39 -0.46 -5.31 0.24
N ALA A 40 -0.57 -4.58 1.37
CA ALA A 40 -1.06 -5.15 2.62
C ALA A 40 -2.49 -5.71 2.47
N ALA A 41 -3.39 -4.96 1.82
CA ALA A 41 -4.75 -5.42 1.54
C ALA A 41 -4.78 -6.68 0.66
N TYR A 42 -3.93 -6.74 -0.37
CA TYR A 42 -3.83 -7.93 -1.23
C TYR A 42 -3.28 -9.16 -0.49
N LEU A 43 -2.42 -8.95 0.50
CA LEU A 43 -1.87 -10.01 1.34
C LEU A 43 -2.79 -10.40 2.51
N ASP A 44 -3.98 -9.78 2.62
CA ASP A 44 -4.91 -9.94 3.72
C ASP A 44 -4.26 -9.69 5.09
N MET A 45 -3.46 -8.63 5.17
CA MET A 45 -2.75 -8.24 6.40
C MET A 45 -2.95 -6.76 6.74
N PRO A 46 -2.92 -6.37 8.03
CA PRO A 46 -2.91 -4.98 8.43
C PRO A 46 -1.73 -4.22 7.84
N ARG A 47 -1.96 -2.98 7.41
CA ARG A 47 -0.93 -2.12 6.82
C ARG A 47 0.29 -1.90 7.75
N ILE A 48 0.05 -1.68 9.04
CA ILE A 48 1.13 -1.50 10.02
C ILE A 48 1.99 -2.75 10.10
N GLU A 49 1.37 -3.93 10.11
CA GLU A 49 2.08 -5.20 10.12
C GLU A 49 2.92 -5.39 8.85
N PHE A 50 2.40 -5.00 7.68
CA PHE A 50 3.17 -5.00 6.44
C PHE A 50 4.41 -4.10 6.53
N ILE A 51 4.26 -2.88 7.06
CA ILE A 51 5.39 -1.96 7.22
C ILE A 51 6.44 -2.57 8.14
N GLU A 52 6.03 -3.12 9.28
CA GLU A 52 6.94 -3.68 10.28
C GLU A 52 7.64 -4.95 9.80
N GLN A 53 6.92 -5.86 9.14
CA GLN A 53 7.42 -7.19 8.81
C GLN A 53 7.98 -7.31 7.40
N CYS A 54 7.56 -6.45 6.46
CA CYS A 54 7.90 -6.57 5.05
C CYS A 54 8.76 -5.43 4.52
N THR A 55 9.02 -4.39 5.31
CA THR A 55 9.79 -3.22 4.86
C THR A 55 10.94 -2.85 5.78
N ARG A 56 11.88 -2.07 5.25
CA ARG A 56 13.00 -1.43 5.95
C ARG A 56 13.14 0.01 5.48
N LEU A 57 13.89 0.83 6.21
CA LEU A 57 14.32 2.12 5.66
C LEU A 57 15.17 1.90 4.40
N ASN A 58 14.91 2.71 3.37
CA ASN A 58 15.72 2.73 2.16
C ASN A 58 17.12 3.32 2.44
N ALA A 59 18.08 3.14 1.52
CA ALA A 59 19.47 3.52 1.77
C ALA A 59 19.67 5.01 2.11
N ASN A 60 18.86 5.90 1.51
CA ASN A 60 18.93 7.34 1.79
C ASN A 60 18.02 7.78 2.97
N ARG A 61 17.35 6.84 3.63
CA ARG A 61 16.46 7.04 4.80
C ARG A 61 15.32 8.05 4.56
N THR A 62 14.87 8.18 3.32
CA THR A 62 13.75 9.07 2.92
C THR A 62 12.41 8.34 2.79
N GLY A 63 12.40 7.01 2.95
CA GLY A 63 11.19 6.20 2.83
C GLY A 63 11.48 4.73 3.11
N LEU A 64 10.55 3.88 2.66
CA LEU A 64 10.59 2.43 2.88
C LEU A 64 10.97 1.70 1.60
N SER A 65 11.71 0.60 1.76
CA SER A 65 11.98 -0.42 0.76
C SER A 65 11.48 -1.77 1.25
N ILE A 66 11.05 -2.64 0.34
CA ILE A 66 10.78 -4.05 0.66
C ILE A 66 12.07 -4.72 1.18
N ILE A 67 11.97 -5.58 2.19
CA ILE A 67 13.12 -6.34 2.70
C ILE A 67 13.54 -7.46 1.75
N ASP A 68 14.79 -7.87 1.89
CA ASP A 68 15.32 -9.05 1.20
C ASP A 68 15.27 -10.26 2.14
N LYS A 69 15.12 -11.45 1.56
CA LYS A 69 15.33 -12.72 2.24
C LYS A 69 16.82 -12.88 2.61
N PRO A 70 17.18 -13.83 3.50
CA PRO A 70 18.59 -14.07 3.86
C PRO A 70 19.52 -14.40 2.68
N ASN A 71 18.99 -14.93 1.58
CA ASN A 71 19.75 -15.22 0.35
C ASN A 71 19.86 -14.00 -0.60
N GLY A 72 19.34 -12.83 -0.22
CA GLY A 72 19.37 -11.61 -1.01
C GLY A 72 18.28 -11.50 -2.08
N GLU A 73 17.35 -12.45 -2.15
CA GLU A 73 16.18 -12.33 -3.02
C GLU A 73 15.13 -11.41 -2.38
N CYS A 74 14.30 -10.77 -3.21
CA CYS A 74 13.13 -10.03 -2.73
C CYS A 74 12.22 -10.94 -1.88
N LEU A 75 11.68 -10.42 -0.78
CA LEU A 75 10.76 -11.12 0.10
C LEU A 75 9.62 -11.84 -0.64
N PHE A 76 9.07 -11.21 -1.69
CA PHE A 76 7.90 -11.70 -2.42
C PHE A 76 8.20 -12.59 -3.63
N LEU A 77 9.47 -12.98 -3.84
CA LEU A 77 9.80 -14.01 -4.83
C LEU A 77 9.44 -15.39 -4.26
N GLU A 78 8.65 -16.17 -4.99
CA GLU A 78 8.22 -17.51 -4.62
C GLU A 78 8.49 -18.52 -5.75
N GLY A 79 8.64 -19.78 -5.39
CA GLY A 79 8.94 -20.85 -6.33
C GLY A 79 10.20 -20.56 -7.15
N VAL A 80 10.10 -20.76 -8.46
CA VAL A 80 11.20 -20.44 -9.39
C VAL A 80 11.17 -18.94 -9.73
N ASN A 81 10.15 -18.45 -10.44
CA ASN A 81 10.10 -17.07 -10.96
C ASN A 81 8.77 -16.34 -10.65
N VAL A 82 8.09 -16.69 -9.56
CA VAL A 82 6.74 -16.17 -9.27
C VAL A 82 6.83 -15.01 -8.29
N CYS A 83 6.30 -13.85 -8.66
CA CYS A 83 6.14 -12.74 -7.72
C CYS A 83 4.77 -12.89 -7.02
N ARG A 84 4.76 -13.12 -5.71
CA ARG A 84 3.53 -13.29 -4.92
C ARG A 84 2.58 -12.09 -5.06
N ILE A 85 3.15 -10.89 -5.14
CA ILE A 85 2.42 -9.61 -5.24
C ILE A 85 2.29 -9.11 -6.69
N GLN A 86 2.40 -9.99 -7.69
CA GLN A 86 2.34 -9.62 -9.12
C GLN A 86 1.17 -8.67 -9.47
N PRO A 87 -0.08 -8.87 -8.98
CA PRO A 87 -1.22 -8.01 -9.34
C PRO A 87 -1.17 -6.60 -8.75
N VAL A 88 -0.40 -6.40 -7.68
CA VAL A 88 -0.29 -5.13 -6.94
C VAL A 88 1.17 -4.68 -6.83
N LYS A 89 1.96 -4.99 -7.86
CA LYS A 89 3.38 -4.65 -7.90
C LYS A 89 3.61 -3.16 -7.61
N PRO A 90 4.70 -2.82 -6.89
CA PRO A 90 5.17 -1.45 -6.84
C PRO A 90 5.48 -0.94 -8.25
N VAL A 91 5.24 0.34 -8.49
CA VAL A 91 5.48 1.04 -9.76
C VAL A 91 6.93 0.86 -10.22
N GLN A 92 7.89 0.88 -9.30
CA GLN A 92 9.30 0.60 -9.63
C GLN A 92 9.50 -0.79 -10.24
N CYS A 93 8.80 -1.81 -9.73
CA CYS A 93 8.90 -3.19 -10.23
C CYS A 93 8.10 -3.39 -11.53
N GLU A 94 6.94 -2.75 -11.67
CA GLU A 94 6.13 -2.79 -12.89
C GLU A 94 6.84 -2.06 -14.04
N GLY A 95 7.50 -0.95 -13.72
CA GLY A 95 8.24 -0.13 -14.66
C GLY A 95 9.52 -0.77 -15.22
N PHE A 96 10.06 -1.81 -14.61
CA PHE A 96 11.32 -2.41 -15.04
C PHE A 96 11.13 -3.31 -16.29
N PRO A 97 11.97 -3.18 -17.35
CA PRO A 97 13.12 -2.28 -17.49
C PRO A 97 12.84 -0.99 -18.28
N ASN A 98 11.57 -0.68 -18.57
CA ASN A 98 11.15 0.37 -19.51
C ASN A 98 11.14 1.79 -18.92
N THR A 99 10.55 2.01 -17.73
CA THR A 99 10.49 3.32 -17.06
C THR A 99 11.54 3.48 -15.98
N TRP A 100 12.11 2.37 -15.51
CA TRP A 100 13.22 2.36 -14.57
C TRP A 100 14.14 1.16 -14.84
N ASN A 101 15.46 1.39 -14.77
CA ASN A 101 16.46 0.34 -14.81
C ASN A 101 17.77 0.82 -14.16
N PHE A 102 18.78 -0.06 -14.15
CA PHE A 102 20.12 0.22 -13.62
C PHE A 102 21.20 -0.15 -14.66
N PRO A 103 22.42 0.40 -14.59
CA PRO A 103 23.50 0.05 -15.51
C PRO A 103 23.78 -1.47 -15.53
N GLY A 104 23.89 -2.05 -16.73
CA GLY A 104 24.11 -3.50 -16.88
C GLY A 104 22.86 -4.37 -16.70
N TRP A 105 21.66 -3.81 -16.59
CA TRP A 105 20.43 -4.60 -16.41
C TRP A 105 20.20 -5.67 -17.50
N ARG A 106 20.67 -5.42 -18.73
CA ARG A 106 20.56 -6.34 -19.88
C ARG A 106 21.38 -7.63 -19.70
N GLU A 107 22.40 -7.59 -18.86
CA GLU A 107 23.20 -8.78 -18.52
C GLU A 107 22.47 -9.69 -17.52
N LYS A 108 21.44 -9.16 -16.85
CA LYS A 108 20.69 -9.87 -15.80
C LYS A 108 19.28 -10.23 -16.23
N CYS A 109 18.58 -9.34 -16.93
CA CYS A 109 17.19 -9.54 -17.32
C CYS A 109 17.09 -10.13 -18.72
N GLU A 110 16.23 -11.14 -18.87
CA GLU A 110 15.93 -11.78 -20.15
C GLU A 110 14.84 -11.04 -20.95
N ALA A 111 14.51 -9.78 -20.63
CA ALA A 111 13.51 -9.04 -21.37
C ALA A 111 13.94 -8.84 -22.83
N VAL A 112 13.02 -9.05 -23.77
CA VAL A 112 13.29 -9.00 -25.21
C VAL A 112 12.75 -7.71 -25.80
N GLU A 113 13.48 -7.13 -26.75
CA GLU A 113 12.97 -5.99 -27.51
C GLU A 113 11.70 -6.39 -28.27
N ALA A 114 10.68 -5.56 -28.18
CA ALA A 114 9.39 -5.79 -28.80
C ALA A 114 8.72 -4.45 -29.15
N PRO A 115 7.75 -4.44 -30.08
CA PRO A 115 6.93 -3.25 -30.30
C PRO A 115 6.26 -2.81 -29.01
N ARG A 116 6.24 -1.51 -28.74
CA ARG A 116 5.51 -0.95 -27.60
C ARG A 116 4.03 -1.30 -27.75
N PRO A 117 3.39 -1.90 -26.73
CA PRO A 117 1.97 -2.19 -26.82
C PRO A 117 1.16 -0.88 -26.75
N ALA A 118 0.05 -0.83 -27.49
CA ALA A 118 -0.70 0.40 -27.76
C ALA A 118 -1.34 1.03 -26.49
N ASP A 119 -1.47 0.24 -25.43
CA ASP A 119 -2.03 0.58 -24.13
C ASP A 119 -0.97 0.99 -23.08
N HIS A 120 0.33 0.95 -23.42
CA HIS A 120 1.38 1.36 -22.50
C HIS A 120 1.46 2.89 -22.44
N VAL A 121 0.54 3.49 -21.70
CA VAL A 121 0.64 4.91 -21.33
C VAL A 121 1.88 5.02 -20.44
N GLY A 122 2.91 5.72 -20.93
CA GLY A 122 4.05 6.06 -20.09
C GLY A 122 3.54 6.79 -18.86
N PHE A 123 4.09 6.47 -17.68
CA PHE A 123 3.75 7.12 -16.41
C PHE A 123 4.25 8.58 -16.39
N ALA A 124 3.68 9.42 -17.26
CA ALA A 124 3.74 10.85 -17.14
C ALA A 124 2.63 11.26 -16.17
N GLN A 125 3.06 11.58 -14.96
CA GLN A 125 2.38 12.38 -13.94
C GLN A 125 1.18 11.72 -13.22
N HIS A 126 1.33 11.60 -11.90
CA HIS A 126 0.25 11.85 -10.95
C HIS A 126 -0.38 13.23 -11.27
N ASP A 127 -1.27 13.29 -12.26
CA ASP A 127 -2.24 14.37 -12.35
C ASP A 127 -3.47 13.95 -11.54
N LEU A 128 -3.44 14.43 -10.30
CA LEU A 128 -4.57 15.04 -9.61
C LEU A 128 -5.92 14.36 -9.77
N VAL A 129 -6.28 13.63 -8.72
CA VAL A 129 -7.58 13.68 -8.06
C VAL A 129 -8.51 14.78 -8.60
N HIS A 130 -9.44 14.39 -9.46
CA HIS A 130 -10.77 14.99 -9.51
C HIS A 130 -11.81 13.88 -9.56
N LEU A 131 -11.97 13.19 -8.44
CA LEU A 131 -13.31 12.77 -8.03
C LEU A 131 -14.11 14.07 -7.86
N ARG A 132 -14.89 14.44 -8.87
CA ARG A 132 -15.96 15.42 -8.72
C ARG A 132 -16.92 14.83 -7.70
N ALA A 133 -16.92 15.40 -6.50
CA ALA A 133 -18.03 15.28 -5.57
C ALA A 133 -19.19 16.14 -6.10
N ASP A 134 -19.83 15.68 -7.17
CA ASP A 134 -21.12 16.19 -7.61
C ASP A 134 -21.94 14.97 -8.02
N ASP A 135 -22.66 14.44 -7.04
CA ASP A 135 -23.98 13.80 -7.17
C ASP A 135 -24.56 13.68 -5.74
N SER A 136 -24.65 14.83 -5.08
CA SER A 136 -25.39 15.03 -3.83
C SER A 136 -26.91 15.10 -4.08
N GLU A 137 -27.43 14.37 -5.05
CA GLU A 137 -28.88 14.15 -5.21
C GLU A 137 -29.34 12.80 -4.64
N PHE A 138 -28.43 11.83 -4.42
CA PHE A 138 -28.85 10.48 -4.00
C PHE A 138 -29.20 10.36 -2.51
N VAL A 139 -28.72 11.27 -1.66
CA VAL A 139 -28.93 11.19 -0.20
C VAL A 139 -30.28 11.80 0.23
N ILE A 140 -30.88 12.69 -0.56
CA ILE A 140 -32.10 13.41 -0.17
C ILE A 140 -33.38 12.62 -0.53
N VAL A 141 -33.36 11.85 -1.63
CA VAL A 141 -34.55 11.08 -2.06
C VAL A 141 -34.81 9.86 -1.18
N LEU A 142 -33.77 9.22 -0.64
CA LEU A 142 -33.93 8.09 0.29
C LEU A 142 -34.32 8.55 1.72
N GLY A 143 -33.95 9.78 2.12
CA GLY A 143 -34.28 10.34 3.43
C GLY A 143 -35.75 10.74 3.60
N LEU A 144 -36.42 11.17 2.52
CA LEU A 144 -37.85 11.52 2.55
C LEU A 144 -38.76 10.28 2.46
N ALA A 145 -38.29 9.18 1.88
CA ALA A 145 -39.07 7.94 1.78
C ALA A 145 -39.18 7.19 3.12
N ILE A 146 -38.19 7.31 4.01
CA ILE A 146 -38.18 6.62 5.31
C ILE A 146 -39.13 7.29 6.33
N LEU A 147 -39.38 8.59 6.21
CA LEU A 147 -40.32 9.31 7.10
C LEU A 147 -41.80 9.03 6.81
N ALA A 148 -42.14 8.44 5.66
CA ALA A 148 -43.53 8.13 5.30
C ALA A 148 -43.99 6.71 5.71
N VAL A 149 -43.08 5.80 6.09
CA VAL A 149 -43.42 4.39 6.37
C VAL A 149 -43.50 4.06 7.88
N VAL A 150 -42.95 4.90 8.76
CA VAL A 150 -42.99 4.64 10.22
C VAL A 150 -44.12 5.41 10.93
N GLY A 151 -45.13 5.84 10.17
CA GLY A 151 -46.39 6.33 10.71
C GLY A 151 -47.36 5.19 10.95
N LEU A 152 -47.17 4.40 12.02
CA LEU A 152 -48.18 3.58 12.71
C LEU A 152 -47.48 2.70 13.77
N GLY A 153 -47.72 2.96 15.06
CA GLY A 153 -47.35 1.98 16.11
C GLY A 153 -46.98 2.56 17.47
N PHE A 154 -47.98 2.90 18.26
CA PHE A 154 -47.86 3.05 19.72
C PHE A 154 -47.36 1.75 20.37
N ALA A 155 -46.33 1.83 21.23
CA ALA A 155 -46.27 1.10 22.50
C ALA A 155 -45.17 1.68 23.39
N ARG A 156 -45.58 2.43 24.42
CA ARG A 156 -44.71 2.79 25.55
C ARG A 156 -44.33 1.52 26.29
N HIS A 157 -43.04 1.20 26.32
CA HIS A 157 -42.49 0.28 27.32
C HIS A 157 -41.48 1.05 28.18
N GLN A 158 -41.85 1.21 29.43
CA GLN A 158 -41.04 1.80 30.49
C GLN A 158 -39.90 0.84 30.81
N ILE A 159 -38.66 1.32 30.75
CA ILE A 159 -37.49 0.61 31.29
C ILE A 159 -37.14 1.30 32.61
N PRO A 160 -37.25 0.63 33.77
CA PRO A 160 -36.85 1.22 35.04
C PRO A 160 -35.32 1.28 35.16
N VAL A 161 -34.83 2.47 35.47
CA VAL A 161 -33.44 2.78 35.83
C VAL A 161 -33.15 2.17 37.20
N ALA A 162 -32.36 1.09 37.24
CA ALA A 162 -31.79 0.57 38.48
C ALA A 162 -30.39 1.18 38.69
N LEU A 163 -30.34 2.25 39.48
CA LEU A 163 -29.12 2.78 40.07
C LEU A 163 -28.49 1.73 40.99
N ARG A 164 -27.30 1.23 40.64
CA ARG A 164 -26.38 0.63 41.61
C ARG A 164 -25.07 1.41 41.60
N SER A 165 -24.91 2.19 42.67
CA SER A 165 -23.67 2.78 43.11
C SER A 165 -22.61 1.71 43.33
N VAL A 166 -21.61 1.67 42.44
CA VAL A 166 -20.36 0.93 42.71
C VAL A 166 -19.41 1.91 43.39
N SER A 167 -19.24 1.71 44.70
CA SER A 167 -18.31 2.42 45.55
C SER A 167 -16.88 2.23 45.06
N LEU A 168 -16.19 3.36 44.85
CA LEU A 168 -14.75 3.43 44.65
C LEU A 168 -14.06 2.77 45.85
N ASN A 169 -13.12 1.86 45.58
CA ASN A 169 -12.16 1.41 46.57
C ASN A 169 -10.77 1.48 45.95
N GLN A 170 -10.00 2.49 46.36
CA GLN A 170 -8.59 2.63 46.02
C GLN A 170 -7.74 1.88 47.06
N PRO A 171 -6.73 1.10 46.66
CA PRO A 171 -5.64 0.76 47.54
C PRO A 171 -4.52 1.79 47.41
N SER A 172 -4.27 2.53 48.48
CA SER A 172 -3.07 3.29 48.76
C SER A 172 -1.88 2.34 48.94
N VAL A 173 -0.79 2.54 48.19
CA VAL A 173 0.52 1.97 48.54
C VAL A 173 1.54 3.11 48.53
N SER A 174 1.89 3.55 49.73
CA SER A 174 3.08 4.34 50.04
C SER A 174 4.29 3.42 50.16
N GLY A 175 5.48 3.90 49.78
CA GLY A 175 6.76 3.23 50.00
C GLY A 175 7.73 3.58 48.87
N GLU A 176 8.44 4.70 48.94
CA GLU A 176 9.71 4.94 49.66
C GLU A 176 10.85 5.09 48.66
N ILE A 177 11.37 6.31 48.60
CA ILE A 177 12.49 6.75 47.78
C ILE A 177 13.74 6.48 48.62
N HIS A 178 14.59 5.53 48.20
CA HIS A 178 15.89 5.34 48.86
C HIS A 178 17.01 5.88 47.96
N ASN A 179 17.51 7.06 48.34
CA ASN A 179 18.78 7.60 47.89
C ASN A 179 19.93 6.78 48.49
N GLY A 180 20.79 6.21 47.65
CA GLY A 180 21.96 5.45 48.06
C GLY A 180 23.22 5.91 47.34
N LEU A 181 23.73 7.08 47.74
CA LEU A 181 25.09 7.52 47.44
C LEU A 181 26.06 6.79 48.39
N HIS A 182 26.93 5.92 47.87
CA HIS A 182 28.17 5.59 48.58
C HIS A 182 29.31 5.23 47.61
N ARG A 183 30.41 5.94 47.83
CA ARG A 183 31.74 5.83 47.20
C ARG A 183 32.30 4.41 47.31
N ARG A 184 33.00 3.96 46.26
CA ARG A 184 34.44 3.64 46.26
C ARG A 184 34.95 3.62 44.83
#